data_AF-A0A352NTZ0-F1
#
_entry.id   AF-A0A352NTZ0-F1
#
_cell.length_a   1.000
_cell.length_b   1.000
_cell.length_c   1.000
_cell.angle_alpha   90.00
_cell.angle_beta   90.00
_cell.angle_gamma   90.00
#
_symmetry.space_group_name_H-M   'P 1'
#
loop_
_entity.id
_entity.type
_entity.pdbx_description
1 polymer ?
#
loop_
_entity_poly.entity_id
_entity_poly.type
_entity_poly.pdbx_seq_one_letter_code
_entity_poly.pdbx_strand_id
1 'polypeptide(L)'
;MAADEAVKATNTEVVSIELPRDTKGGAGHGALIILASEDVSDSRRAVEVALRDTNRTFGDVYGFDAGHVELHYTARASYALNKAFGAPIGKSFGIIVGAPAGLGVVMADTALKTANVDLVSYASPGNGGTSFTNEVIITVTGDSGAVRQSVIAAREVGLSIARAMGQNPVSTTGKPYI
;
A
#
# COMPACT_ATOMS: atom_id res chain seq x y z
N MET A 1 -3.30 2.77 4.32
CA MET A 1 -3.05 2.09 5.61
C MET A 1 -3.42 2.95 6.81
N ALA A 2 -2.78 4.11 7.03
CA ALA A 2 -3.02 4.91 8.23
C ALA A 2 -4.49 5.34 8.43
N ALA A 3 -5.20 5.70 7.34
CA ALA A 3 -6.63 5.97 7.40
C ALA A 3 -7.47 4.73 7.78
N ASP A 4 -6.99 3.52 7.47
CA ASP A 4 -7.65 2.27 7.85
C ASP A 4 -7.56 2.02 9.36
N GLU A 5 -6.45 2.42 9.99
CA GLU A 5 -6.32 2.42 11.46
C GLU A 5 -7.19 3.51 12.10
N ALA A 6 -7.32 4.68 11.46
CA ALA A 6 -8.17 5.76 11.94
C ALA A 6 -9.65 5.36 12.03
N VAL A 7 -10.20 4.74 10.98
CA VAL A 7 -11.60 4.28 10.97
C VAL A 7 -11.84 3.03 11.84
N LYS A 8 -10.79 2.30 12.25
CA LYS A 8 -10.89 1.27 13.29
C LYS A 8 -11.00 1.88 14.69
N ALA A 9 -10.40 3.06 14.88
CA ALA A 9 -10.24 3.70 16.19
C ALA A 9 -11.31 4.76 16.51
N THR A 10 -12.22 5.04 15.58
CA THR A 10 -13.20 6.14 15.68
C THR A 10 -14.52 5.75 15.01
N ASN A 11 -15.58 6.54 15.23
CA ASN A 11 -16.85 6.38 14.52
C ASN A 11 -16.89 7.15 13.20
N THR A 12 -15.76 7.20 12.48
CA THR A 12 -15.69 7.85 11.17
C THR A 12 -15.97 6.89 10.03
N GLU A 13 -16.63 7.39 8.99
CA GLU A 13 -16.80 6.70 7.71
C GLU A 13 -15.85 7.24 6.64
N VAL A 14 -15.57 6.41 5.62
CA VAL A 14 -14.75 6.81 4.47
C VAL A 14 -15.65 7.25 3.32
N VAL A 15 -15.70 8.56 3.09
CA VAL A 15 -16.55 9.18 2.06
C VAL A 15 -15.92 9.00 0.68
N SER A 16 -14.65 9.41 0.51
CA SER A 16 -13.91 9.25 -0.74
C SER A 16 -12.42 9.00 -0.50
N ILE A 17 -11.80 8.33 -1.46
CA ILE A 17 -10.35 8.17 -1.59
C ILE A 17 -10.02 8.47 -3.04
N GLU A 18 -9.16 9.45 -3.26
CA GLU A 18 -8.69 9.87 -4.58
C GLU A 18 -7.16 9.82 -4.61
N LEU A 19 -6.61 9.30 -5.70
CA LEU A 19 -5.18 9.01 -5.84
C LEU A 19 -4.60 9.83 -7.00
N PRO A 20 -4.34 11.14 -6.83
CA PRO A 20 -3.79 11.98 -7.89
C PRO A 20 -2.40 11.50 -8.33
N ARG A 21 -2.05 11.71 -9.60
CA ARG A 21 -0.67 11.53 -10.07
C ARG A 21 0.23 12.63 -9.48
N ASP A 22 1.19 12.27 -8.63
CA ASP A 22 2.02 13.27 -7.93
C ASP A 22 3.39 12.71 -7.51
N THR A 23 3.57 12.34 -6.23
CA THR A 23 4.88 12.01 -5.61
C THR A 23 5.99 13.02 -5.91
N LYS A 24 5.63 14.30 -6.10
CA LYS A 24 6.54 15.41 -6.43
C LYS A 24 7.39 15.15 -7.67
N GLY A 25 6.79 14.52 -8.68
CA GLY A 25 7.47 14.13 -9.92
C GLY A 25 8.04 12.70 -9.91
N GLY A 26 8.02 12.02 -8.76
CA GLY A 26 8.29 10.57 -8.65
C GLY A 26 7.26 9.73 -9.39
N ALA A 27 7.31 8.40 -9.27
CA ALA A 27 6.52 7.51 -10.13
C ALA A 27 5.06 7.25 -9.70
N GLY A 28 4.64 7.67 -8.50
CA GLY A 28 3.41 7.20 -7.85
C GLY A 28 2.31 8.24 -7.63
N HIS A 29 1.43 7.94 -6.67
CA HIS A 29 0.28 8.77 -6.31
C HIS A 29 0.53 9.72 -5.14
N GLY A 30 -0.20 10.83 -5.11
CA GLY A 30 -0.62 11.48 -3.87
C GLY A 30 -1.88 10.82 -3.30
N ALA A 31 -2.45 11.37 -2.24
CA ALA A 31 -3.72 10.88 -1.70
C ALA A 31 -4.58 12.01 -1.13
N LEU A 32 -5.86 12.02 -1.49
CA LEU A 32 -6.91 12.79 -0.82
C LEU A 32 -7.91 11.80 -0.23
N ILE A 33 -8.11 11.86 1.08
CA ILE A 33 -9.02 10.98 1.81
C ILE A 33 -10.00 11.87 2.59
N ILE A 34 -11.30 11.67 2.34
CA ILE A 34 -12.37 12.36 3.07
C ILE A 34 -12.98 11.40 4.08
N LEU A 35 -12.85 11.75 5.35
CA LEU A 35 -13.49 11.07 6.49
C LEU A 35 -14.64 11.94 7.00
N ALA A 36 -15.75 11.31 7.37
CA ALA A 36 -16.90 12.01 7.96
C ALA A 36 -17.33 11.34 9.27
N SER A 37 -17.90 12.14 10.17
CA SER A 37 -18.56 11.68 11.39
C SER A 37 -19.62 12.70 11.81
N GLU A 38 -20.56 12.27 12.64
CA GLU A 38 -21.55 13.18 13.24
C GLU A 38 -20.91 14.11 14.28
N ASP A 39 -19.91 13.63 15.02
CA ASP A 39 -19.16 14.42 15.99
C ASP A 39 -17.80 14.85 15.41
N VAL A 40 -17.50 16.16 15.49
CA VAL A 40 -16.21 16.74 15.12
C VAL A 40 -15.04 16.15 15.93
N SER A 41 -15.30 15.70 17.16
CA SER A 41 -14.31 15.07 18.02
C SER A 41 -13.80 13.75 17.42
N ASP A 42 -14.70 12.94 16.85
CA ASP A 42 -14.37 11.70 16.12
C ASP A 42 -13.55 12.00 14.86
N SER A 43 -13.97 13.00 14.06
CA SER A 43 -13.23 13.44 12.87
C SER A 43 -11.81 13.89 13.22
N ARG A 44 -11.65 14.74 14.24
CA ARG A 44 -10.33 15.18 14.70
C ARG A 44 -9.48 14.00 15.16
N ARG A 45 -10.07 13.10 15.94
CA ARG A 45 -9.38 11.92 16.46
C ARG A 45 -8.90 11.00 15.33
N ALA A 46 -9.71 10.81 14.29
CA ALA A 46 -9.36 9.98 13.14
C ALA A 46 -8.14 10.57 12.40
N VAL A 47 -8.11 11.89 12.20
CA VAL A 47 -6.97 12.58 11.60
C VAL A 47 -5.71 12.44 12.46
N GLU A 48 -5.81 12.61 13.78
CA GLU A 48 -4.68 12.40 14.70
C GLU A 48 -4.10 10.99 14.62
N VAL A 49 -4.97 9.97 14.60
CA VAL A 49 -4.56 8.56 14.47
C VAL A 49 -3.86 8.32 13.13
N ALA A 50 -4.45 8.80 12.02
CA ALA A 50 -3.85 8.65 10.70
C ALA A 50 -2.48 9.33 10.60
N LEU A 51 -2.35 10.57 11.08
CA LEU A 51 -1.09 11.31 11.06
C LEU A 51 0.00 10.58 11.87
N ARG A 52 -0.35 10.08 13.06
CA ARG A 52 0.59 9.33 13.90
C ARG A 52 1.04 8.03 13.25
N ASP A 53 0.11 7.31 12.61
CA ASP A 53 0.40 6.00 12.02
C ASP A 53 1.12 6.09 10.67
N THR A 54 1.05 7.24 9.99
CA THR A 54 1.71 7.48 8.70
C THR A 54 3.20 7.11 8.75
N ASN A 55 3.92 7.53 9.78
CA ASN A 55 5.35 7.21 9.93
C ASN A 55 5.63 5.71 10.02
N ARG A 56 4.74 4.93 10.66
CA ARG A 56 4.86 3.46 10.68
C ARG A 56 4.61 2.88 9.29
N THR A 57 3.56 3.33 8.61
CA THR A 57 3.17 2.79 7.31
C THR A 57 4.14 3.13 6.17
N PHE A 58 4.92 4.19 6.31
CA PHE A 58 6.04 4.50 5.40
C PHE A 58 7.31 3.66 5.67
N GLY A 59 7.30 2.81 6.71
CA GLY A 59 8.44 1.95 7.05
C GLY A 59 8.87 0.99 5.94
N ASP A 60 7.92 0.54 5.13
CA ASP A 60 8.16 -0.37 4.01
C ASP A 60 7.98 0.32 2.64
N VAL A 61 8.24 1.63 2.60
CA VAL A 61 8.40 2.41 1.36
C VAL A 61 9.88 2.66 1.14
N TYR A 62 10.42 2.14 0.05
CA TYR A 62 11.83 2.18 -0.31
C TYR A 62 12.02 3.02 -1.57
N GLY A 63 12.51 4.25 -1.42
CA GLY A 63 12.77 5.16 -2.52
C GLY A 63 14.19 5.00 -3.08
N PHE A 64 14.34 5.25 -4.38
CA PHE A 64 15.63 5.36 -5.08
C PHE A 64 15.47 6.23 -6.34
N ASP A 65 16.57 6.60 -7.01
CA ASP A 65 16.54 7.56 -8.12
C ASP A 65 15.65 7.10 -9.29
N ALA A 66 15.74 5.81 -9.63
CA ALA A 66 14.96 5.23 -10.73
C ALA A 66 13.50 4.87 -10.38
N GLY A 67 13.04 4.99 -9.13
CA GLY A 67 11.70 4.56 -8.72
C GLY A 67 11.52 4.26 -7.24
N HIS A 68 10.59 3.36 -6.92
CA HIS A 68 10.30 2.97 -5.54
C HIS A 68 9.69 1.57 -5.43
N VAL A 69 9.79 1.01 -4.24
CA VAL A 69 9.13 -0.23 -3.82
C VAL A 69 8.31 0.09 -2.58
N GLU A 70 7.01 -0.22 -2.58
CA GLU A 70 6.11 0.07 -1.47
C GLU A 70 5.29 -1.15 -1.09
N LEU A 71 5.35 -1.53 0.18
CA LEU A 71 4.65 -2.71 0.70
C LEU A 71 3.83 -2.33 1.92
N HIS A 72 2.64 -2.92 2.01
CA HIS A 72 1.81 -2.83 3.21
C HIS A 72 1.25 -4.17 3.60
N TYR A 73 1.07 -4.34 4.90
CA TYR A 73 0.38 -5.48 5.50
C TYR A 73 -0.53 -5.03 6.64
N THR A 74 -1.70 -5.66 6.73
CA THR A 74 -2.55 -5.69 7.92
C THR A 74 -3.14 -7.08 8.13
N ALA A 75 -3.27 -7.50 9.39
CA ALA A 75 -3.97 -8.74 9.74
C ALA A 75 -5.49 -8.61 9.61
N ARG A 76 -6.02 -7.38 9.59
CA ARG A 76 -7.45 -7.11 9.57
C ARG A 76 -7.75 -5.79 8.85
N ALA A 77 -8.10 -5.86 7.57
CA ALA A 77 -8.50 -4.71 6.76
C ALA A 77 -9.86 -4.14 7.23
N SER A 78 -10.03 -2.83 7.08
CA SER A 78 -11.27 -2.11 7.38
C SER A 78 -11.75 -1.30 6.17
N TYR A 79 -12.64 -0.34 6.43
CA TYR A 79 -13.41 0.37 5.42
C TYR A 79 -12.55 1.23 4.47
N ALA A 80 -11.38 1.72 4.88
CA ALA A 80 -10.53 2.51 4.00
C ALA A 80 -9.88 1.63 2.92
N LEU A 81 -9.36 0.47 3.32
CA LEU A 81 -8.78 -0.48 2.36
C LEU A 81 -9.85 -1.13 1.49
N ASN A 82 -11.04 -1.37 2.03
CA ASN A 82 -12.17 -1.85 1.25
C ASN A 82 -12.57 -0.83 0.17
N LYS A 83 -12.71 0.45 0.54
CA LYS A 83 -13.06 1.53 -0.40
C LYS A 83 -12.00 1.72 -1.49
N ALA A 84 -10.72 1.68 -1.12
CA ALA A 84 -9.61 1.94 -2.05
C ALA A 84 -9.35 0.76 -3.01
N PHE A 85 -9.38 -0.48 -2.50
CA PHE A 85 -8.82 -1.64 -3.21
C PHE A 85 -9.75 -2.86 -3.22
N GLY A 86 -10.97 -2.76 -2.68
CA GLY A 86 -11.88 -3.90 -2.54
C GLY A 86 -11.44 -4.92 -1.48
N ALA A 87 -10.57 -4.53 -0.54
CA ALA A 87 -10.09 -5.42 0.53
C ALA A 87 -11.25 -6.07 1.29
N PRO A 88 -11.28 -7.40 1.47
CA PRO A 88 -12.31 -8.05 2.28
C PRO A 88 -12.23 -7.60 3.74
N ILE A 89 -13.32 -6.99 4.23
CA ILE A 89 -13.37 -6.43 5.58
C ILE A 89 -13.14 -7.55 6.60
N GLY A 90 -12.29 -7.26 7.59
CA GLY A 90 -11.97 -8.19 8.66
C GLY A 90 -10.96 -9.29 8.29
N LYS A 91 -10.45 -9.32 7.06
CA LYS A 91 -9.44 -10.30 6.60
C LYS A 91 -8.05 -9.70 6.55
N SER A 92 -7.04 -10.57 6.48
CA SER A 92 -5.67 -10.11 6.24
C SER A 92 -5.54 -9.55 4.83
N PHE A 93 -4.67 -8.57 4.66
CA PHE A 93 -4.53 -7.85 3.40
C PHE A 93 -3.11 -7.35 3.19
N GLY A 94 -2.61 -7.53 1.97
CA GLY A 94 -1.31 -7.07 1.51
C GLY A 94 -1.45 -6.13 0.32
N ILE A 95 -0.63 -5.08 0.28
CA ILE A 95 -0.47 -4.19 -0.88
C ILE A 95 0.98 -4.29 -1.32
N ILE A 96 1.20 -4.49 -2.61
CA ILE A 96 2.51 -4.67 -3.21
C ILE A 96 2.61 -3.72 -4.40
N VAL A 97 3.51 -2.76 -4.33
CA VAL A 97 3.72 -1.71 -5.33
C VAL A 97 5.17 -1.73 -5.78
N GLY A 98 5.38 -1.71 -7.09
CA GLY A 98 6.71 -1.55 -7.67
C GLY A 98 6.71 -0.53 -8.80
N ALA A 99 7.66 0.40 -8.73
CA ALA A 99 8.00 1.37 -9.76
C ALA A 99 9.51 1.28 -10.11
N PRO A 100 9.89 1.24 -11.40
CA PRO A 100 9.02 1.32 -12.58
C PRO A 100 8.14 0.07 -12.75
N ALA A 101 7.04 0.19 -13.51
CA ALA A 101 5.99 -0.82 -13.62
C ALA A 101 6.52 -2.25 -13.92
N GLY A 102 7.57 -2.39 -14.73
CA GLY A 102 8.19 -3.69 -15.03
C GLY A 102 8.77 -4.39 -13.79
N LEU A 103 9.35 -3.63 -12.84
CA LEU A 103 9.78 -4.17 -11.55
C LEU A 103 8.57 -4.68 -10.76
N GLY A 104 7.48 -3.91 -10.75
CA GLY A 104 6.24 -4.29 -10.08
C GLY A 104 5.59 -5.56 -10.65
N VAL A 105 5.73 -5.84 -11.95
CA VAL A 105 5.29 -7.12 -12.55
C VAL A 105 6.02 -8.31 -11.93
N VAL A 106 7.35 -8.22 -11.76
CA VAL A 106 8.13 -9.31 -11.18
C VAL A 106 7.83 -9.49 -9.68
N MET A 107 7.61 -8.38 -8.96
CA MET A 107 7.14 -8.43 -7.58
C MET A 107 5.78 -9.13 -7.48
N ALA A 108 4.83 -8.79 -8.36
CA ALA A 108 3.50 -9.38 -8.38
C ALA A 108 3.54 -10.89 -8.66
N ASP A 109 4.30 -11.32 -9.67
CA ASP A 109 4.49 -12.74 -10.01
C ASP A 109 5.10 -13.53 -8.83
N THR A 110 6.12 -12.96 -8.20
CA THR A 110 6.80 -13.59 -7.05
C THR A 110 5.85 -13.74 -5.86
N ALA A 111 5.08 -12.69 -5.54
CA ALA A 111 4.13 -12.72 -4.43
C ALA A 111 3.10 -13.84 -4.58
N LEU A 112 2.46 -13.93 -5.76
CA LEU A 112 1.41 -14.90 -6.05
C LEU A 112 1.93 -16.35 -6.11
N LYS A 113 3.22 -16.55 -6.41
CA LYS A 113 3.86 -17.87 -6.41
C LYS A 113 4.41 -18.30 -5.04
N THR A 114 4.54 -17.37 -4.10
CA THR A 114 5.21 -17.63 -2.81
C THR A 114 4.32 -18.40 -1.83
N ALA A 115 3.05 -18.04 -1.75
CA ALA A 115 2.10 -18.67 -0.84
C ALA A 115 0.69 -18.70 -1.43
N ASN A 116 -0.19 -19.48 -0.81
CA ASN A 116 -1.60 -19.54 -1.21
C ASN A 116 -2.32 -18.27 -0.76
N VAL A 117 -2.42 -17.29 -1.66
CA VAL A 117 -3.12 -16.01 -1.46
C VAL A 117 -4.07 -15.75 -2.62
N ASP A 118 -5.16 -15.06 -2.34
CA ASP A 118 -6.12 -14.62 -3.35
C ASP A 118 -5.76 -13.21 -3.83
N LEU A 119 -5.70 -13.02 -5.16
CA LEU A 119 -5.55 -11.70 -5.76
C LEU A 119 -6.88 -10.93 -5.63
N VAL A 120 -6.82 -9.75 -5.02
CA VAL A 120 -8.00 -8.88 -4.84
C VAL A 120 -8.06 -7.82 -5.94
N SER A 121 -6.93 -7.18 -6.27
CA SER A 121 -6.89 -6.19 -7.35
C SER A 121 -5.54 -6.19 -8.05
N TYR A 122 -5.56 -5.79 -9.33
CA TYR A 122 -4.39 -5.56 -10.16
C TYR A 122 -4.54 -4.21 -10.88
N ALA A 123 -3.60 -3.32 -10.66
CA ALA A 123 -3.55 -2.01 -11.29
C ALA A 123 -2.21 -1.81 -12.01
N SER A 124 -2.28 -1.22 -13.19
CA SER A 124 -1.15 -0.95 -14.07
C SER A 124 -1.33 0.43 -14.72
N PRO A 125 -0.30 0.98 -15.39
CA PRO A 125 -0.36 2.36 -15.90
C PRO A 125 -1.52 2.61 -16.88
N GLY A 126 -1.93 1.60 -17.64
CA GLY A 126 -2.88 1.74 -18.75
C GLY A 126 -4.25 1.10 -18.55
N ASN A 127 -4.47 0.35 -17.47
CA ASN A 127 -5.74 -0.40 -17.29
C ASN A 127 -6.81 0.37 -16.50
N GLY A 128 -6.56 1.64 -16.17
CA GLY A 128 -7.46 2.48 -15.37
C GLY A 128 -7.43 2.20 -13.86
N GLY A 129 -6.57 1.28 -13.40
CA GLY A 129 -6.37 1.01 -11.97
C GLY A 129 -5.44 2.00 -11.26
N THR A 130 -4.72 2.82 -12.01
CA THR A 130 -3.89 3.91 -11.49
C THR A 130 -4.19 5.21 -12.23
N SER A 131 -3.85 6.34 -11.63
CA SER A 131 -3.82 7.65 -12.30
C SER A 131 -2.60 7.79 -13.22
N PHE A 132 -2.40 6.84 -14.15
CA PHE A 132 -1.28 6.78 -15.09
C PHE A 132 0.11 6.86 -14.40
N THR A 133 0.22 6.29 -13.20
CA THR A 133 1.51 6.15 -12.51
C THR A 133 2.38 5.10 -13.20
N ASN A 134 3.70 5.17 -12.98
CA ASN A 134 4.63 4.16 -13.49
C ASN A 134 4.79 3.01 -12.47
N GLU A 135 3.65 2.47 -12.04
CA GLU A 135 3.56 1.41 -11.03
C GLU A 135 2.79 0.22 -11.57
N VAL A 136 3.17 -0.96 -11.09
CA VAL A 136 2.23 -2.07 -10.97
C VAL A 136 1.92 -2.24 -9.50
N ILE A 137 0.63 -2.30 -9.20
CA ILE A 137 0.10 -2.49 -7.85
C ILE A 137 -0.72 -3.77 -7.88
N ILE A 138 -0.43 -4.70 -6.98
CA ILE A 138 -1.35 -5.78 -6.65
C ILE A 138 -1.76 -5.71 -5.20
N THR A 139 -2.96 -6.19 -4.93
CA THR A 139 -3.41 -6.42 -3.56
C THR A 139 -3.85 -7.86 -3.39
N VAL A 140 -3.56 -8.43 -2.23
CA VAL A 140 -3.81 -9.85 -1.93
C VAL A 140 -4.47 -10.02 -0.58
N THR A 141 -5.22 -11.10 -0.42
CA THR A 141 -5.85 -11.54 0.84
C THR A 141 -5.63 -13.03 1.05
N GLY A 142 -6.04 -13.55 2.21
CA GLY A 142 -5.89 -14.96 2.57
C GLY A 142 -5.55 -15.14 4.05
N ASP A 143 -4.86 -16.23 4.36
CA ASP A 143 -4.33 -16.46 5.70
C ASP A 143 -3.24 -15.43 6.02
N SER A 144 -3.26 -14.89 7.23
CA SER A 144 -2.37 -13.80 7.66
C SER A 144 -0.88 -14.13 7.46
N GLY A 145 -0.49 -15.37 7.75
CA GLY A 145 0.86 -15.88 7.51
C GLY A 145 1.22 -15.91 6.02
N ALA A 146 0.32 -16.41 5.17
CA ALA A 146 0.54 -16.51 3.72
C ALA A 146 0.63 -15.13 3.06
N VAL A 147 -0.25 -14.20 3.45
CA VAL A 147 -0.20 -12.81 2.98
C VAL A 147 1.11 -12.14 3.39
N ARG A 148 1.53 -12.27 4.66
CA ARG A 148 2.80 -11.68 5.12
C ARG A 148 3.99 -12.29 4.38
N GLN A 149 4.04 -13.60 4.17
CA GLN A 149 5.09 -14.27 3.39
C GLN A 149 5.16 -13.73 1.95
N SER A 150 4.01 -13.60 1.28
CA SER A 150 3.93 -13.11 -0.09
C SER A 150 4.44 -11.66 -0.20
N VAL A 151 4.07 -10.80 0.74
CA VAL A 151 4.54 -9.40 0.79
C VAL A 151 6.05 -9.32 1.04
N ILE A 152 6.59 -10.16 1.94
CA ILE A 152 8.04 -10.21 2.23
C ILE A 152 8.82 -10.69 1.00
N ALA A 153 8.37 -11.74 0.32
CA ALA A 153 9.04 -12.23 -0.89
C ALA A 153 9.01 -11.18 -2.02
N ALA A 154 7.88 -10.48 -2.18
CA ALA A 154 7.77 -9.36 -3.13
C ALA A 154 8.75 -8.23 -2.80
N ARG A 155 8.91 -7.89 -1.52
CA ARG A 155 9.91 -6.92 -1.06
C ARG A 155 11.32 -7.37 -1.44
N GLU A 156 11.68 -8.60 -1.12
CA GLU A 156 13.03 -9.12 -1.37
C GLU A 156 13.39 -9.10 -2.86
N VAL A 157 12.50 -9.57 -3.74
CA VAL A 157 12.74 -9.54 -5.19
C VAL A 157 12.77 -8.11 -5.72
N GLY A 158 11.88 -7.22 -5.27
CA GLY A 158 11.83 -5.83 -5.71
C GLY A 158 13.12 -5.07 -5.35
N LEU A 159 13.59 -5.22 -4.10
CA LEU A 159 14.85 -4.63 -3.65
C LEU A 159 16.06 -5.24 -4.36
N SER A 160 16.03 -6.54 -4.68
CA SER A 160 17.07 -7.20 -5.46
C SER A 160 17.17 -6.63 -6.88
N ILE A 161 16.05 -6.47 -7.57
CA ILE A 161 16.00 -5.88 -8.92
C ILE A 161 16.48 -4.43 -8.89
N ALA A 162 16.04 -3.63 -7.92
CA ALA A 162 16.51 -2.26 -7.77
C ALA A 162 18.05 -2.20 -7.62
N ARG A 163 18.64 -3.06 -6.79
CA ARG A 163 20.10 -3.17 -6.66
C ARG A 163 20.77 -3.62 -7.96
N ALA A 164 20.18 -4.54 -8.70
CA ALA A 164 20.68 -4.96 -10.01
C ALA A 164 20.65 -3.82 -11.06
N MET A 165 19.73 -2.87 -10.91
CA MET A 165 19.68 -1.62 -11.69
C MET A 165 20.69 -0.56 -11.21
N GLY A 166 21.59 -0.90 -10.28
CA GLY A 166 22.57 0.03 -9.71
C GLY A 166 21.99 1.00 -8.68
N GLN A 167 20.78 0.73 -8.16
CA GLN A 167 20.12 1.59 -7.18
C GLN A 167 20.44 1.17 -5.74
N ASN A 168 20.25 2.10 -4.80
CA ASN A 168 20.33 1.82 -3.37
C ASN A 168 18.98 2.10 -2.70
N PRO A 169 18.04 1.14 -2.70
CA PRO A 169 16.72 1.34 -2.13
C PRO A 169 16.81 1.45 -0.59
N VAL A 170 16.39 2.59 -0.04
CA VAL A 170 16.42 2.86 1.41
C VAL A 170 14.99 3.07 1.92
N SER A 171 14.67 2.42 3.04
CA SER A 171 13.39 2.65 3.74
C SER A 171 13.26 4.11 4.12
N THR A 172 12.11 4.71 3.80
CA THR A 172 11.81 6.13 4.01
C THR A 172 11.96 6.55 5.48
N THR A 173 11.66 5.65 6.41
CA THR A 173 11.75 5.93 7.86
C THR A 173 12.87 5.16 8.55
N GLY A 174 13.59 4.30 7.81
CA GLY A 174 14.61 3.40 8.34
C GLY A 174 14.06 2.31 9.28
N LYS A 175 12.74 2.18 9.41
CA LYS A 175 12.07 1.23 10.32
C LYS A 175 10.93 0.49 9.62
N PRO A 176 11.25 -0.55 8.83
CA PRO A 176 10.25 -1.49 8.31
C PRO A 176 9.39 -2.06 9.44
N TYR A 177 8.10 -2.26 9.17
CA TYR A 177 7.14 -2.78 10.14
C TYR A 177 6.59 -4.16 9.76
N ILE A 178 6.82 -4.59 8.51
CA ILE A 178 6.38 -5.89 7.97
C ILE A 178 7.40 -6.98 8.23
#